data_AF-A0A3C1V7F0-F1
#
_entry.id   AF-A0A3C1V7F0-F1
#
_cell.length_a   1.000
_cell.length_b   1.000
_cell.length_c   1.000
_cell.angle_alpha   90.00
_cell.angle_beta   90.00
_cell.angle_gamma   90.00
#
_symmetry.space_group_name_H-M   'P 1'
#
loop_
_entity.id
_entity.type
_entity.pdbx_description
1 polymer ?
#
loop_
_entity_poly.entity_id
_entity_poly.type
_entity_poly.pdbx_seq_one_letter_code
_entity_poly.pdbx_strand_id
1 'polypeptide(L)'
;MENKPSDSSESLWRRKLSAAERAELRAQPELAIEAQLTDALAKIPAASVPSNFTARVLNAIDLEDAQSARSAWHWNWRLLLPRVAVAAAVLVFAGVSIQRYETNSHRIALAKNVAMVAAAQPLPSVDALENLDAIQRMSQPAHADEELLALNVR
;
A
#
# COMPACT_ATOMS: atom_id res chain seq x y z
N MET A 1 -30.06 11.61 -49.73
CA MET A 1 -29.18 12.76 -50.01
C MET A 1 -27.96 12.60 -49.11
N GLU A 2 -26.97 11.85 -49.60
CA GLU A 2 -25.75 11.51 -48.85
C GLU A 2 -24.78 12.69 -48.98
N ASN A 3 -24.66 13.50 -47.93
CA ASN A 3 -23.80 14.67 -47.92
C ASN A 3 -22.37 14.22 -47.58
N LYS A 4 -21.49 14.19 -48.57
CA LYS A 4 -20.07 13.90 -48.38
C LYS A 4 -19.20 15.13 -48.73
N PRO A 5 -18.88 16.01 -47.76
CA PRO A 5 -17.87 17.04 -47.94
C PRO A 5 -16.73 16.82 -46.94
N SER A 6 -15.65 16.16 -47.34
CA SER A 6 -14.41 16.11 -46.53
C SER A 6 -13.13 16.04 -47.36
N ASP A 7 -13.20 15.51 -48.59
CA ASP A 7 -12.02 15.42 -49.47
C ASP A 7 -11.50 16.79 -49.94
N SER A 8 -12.38 17.79 -50.09
CA SER A 8 -11.99 19.13 -50.54
C SER A 8 -11.12 19.85 -49.50
N SER A 9 -11.49 19.77 -48.22
CA SER A 9 -10.74 20.39 -47.12
C SER A 9 -9.33 19.82 -47.03
N GLU A 10 -9.18 18.49 -47.06
CA GLU A 10 -7.86 17.86 -46.98
C GLU A 10 -6.96 18.24 -48.18
N SER A 11 -7.53 18.33 -49.38
CA SER A 11 -6.80 18.74 -50.58
C SER A 11 -6.30 20.19 -50.52
N LEU A 12 -7.08 21.08 -49.89
CA LEU A 12 -6.72 22.49 -49.68
C LEU A 12 -5.60 22.65 -48.64
N TRP A 13 -5.50 21.76 -47.65
CA TRP A 13 -4.40 21.77 -46.67
C TRP A 13 -3.06 21.33 -47.27
N ARG A 14 -3.09 20.37 -48.22
CA ARG A 14 -1.86 19.86 -48.86
C ARG A 14 -1.31 20.79 -49.94
N ARG A 15 -2.16 21.61 -50.55
CA ARG A 15 -1.79 22.51 -51.64
C ARG A 15 -1.73 23.94 -51.16
N LYS A 16 -0.63 24.65 -51.44
CA LYS A 16 -0.55 26.10 -51.19
C LYS A 16 -1.60 26.81 -52.05
N LEU A 17 -2.62 27.39 -51.40
CA LEU A 17 -3.66 28.14 -52.10
C LEU A 17 -3.07 29.30 -52.92
N SER A 18 -3.67 29.57 -54.08
CA SER A 18 -3.33 30.71 -54.93
C SER A 18 -3.90 32.02 -54.34
N ALA A 19 -3.43 33.17 -54.84
CA ALA A 19 -3.89 34.47 -54.36
C ALA A 19 -5.39 34.71 -54.63
N ALA A 20 -5.92 34.17 -55.75
CA ALA A 20 -7.32 34.28 -56.12
C ALA A 20 -8.24 33.48 -55.18
N GLU A 21 -7.86 32.24 -54.88
CA GLU A 21 -8.62 31.37 -53.95
C GLU A 21 -8.61 31.94 -52.52
N ARG A 22 -7.51 32.56 -52.08
CA ARG A 22 -7.48 33.27 -50.79
C ARG A 22 -8.42 34.48 -50.76
N ALA A 23 -8.60 35.19 -51.88
CA ALA A 23 -9.51 36.32 -51.95
C ALA A 23 -10.97 35.86 -51.88
N GLU A 24 -11.30 34.75 -52.52
CA GLU A 24 -12.62 34.11 -52.46
C GLU A 24 -12.96 33.62 -51.05
N LEU A 25 -12.00 33.01 -50.34
CA LEU A 25 -12.19 32.59 -48.94
C LEU A 25 -12.41 33.77 -47.99
N ARG A 26 -11.74 34.92 -48.22
CA ARG A 26 -11.97 36.14 -47.43
C ARG A 26 -13.33 36.79 -47.71
N ALA A 27 -13.94 36.52 -48.87
CA ALA A 27 -15.28 37.00 -49.19
C ALA A 27 -16.37 36.20 -48.45
N GLN A 28 -16.04 35.01 -47.90
CA GLN A 28 -16.93 34.23 -47.06
C GLN A 28 -16.72 34.60 -45.58
N PRO A 29 -17.75 35.06 -44.86
CA PRO A 29 -17.59 35.57 -43.49
C PRO A 29 -17.09 34.51 -42.50
N GLU A 30 -17.51 33.25 -42.67
CA GLU A 30 -17.10 32.10 -41.84
C GLU A 30 -15.60 31.77 -41.98
N LEU A 31 -15.04 31.92 -43.20
CA LEU A 31 -13.68 31.49 -43.53
C LEU A 31 -12.67 32.65 -43.55
N ALA A 32 -13.14 33.89 -43.44
CA ALA A 32 -12.30 35.08 -43.43
C ALA A 32 -11.30 35.08 -42.26
N ILE A 33 -11.72 34.58 -41.09
CA ILE A 33 -10.86 34.47 -39.89
C ILE A 33 -9.77 33.41 -40.11
N GLU A 34 -10.11 32.25 -40.64
CA GLU A 34 -9.17 31.17 -40.94
C GLU A 34 -8.15 31.57 -42.02
N ALA A 35 -8.60 32.30 -43.04
CA ALA A 35 -7.74 32.88 -44.07
C ALA A 35 -6.76 33.91 -43.49
N GLN A 36 -7.22 34.79 -42.59
CA GLN A 36 -6.35 35.75 -41.89
C GLN A 36 -5.34 35.05 -40.98
N LEU A 37 -5.76 34.01 -40.25
CA LEU A 37 -4.87 33.20 -39.42
C LEU A 37 -3.78 32.53 -40.26
N THR A 38 -4.16 31.94 -41.39
CA THR A 38 -3.20 31.29 -42.31
C THR A 38 -2.18 32.28 -42.86
N ASP A 39 -2.61 33.49 -43.23
CA ASP A 39 -1.71 34.56 -43.68
C ASP A 39 -0.79 35.06 -42.55
N ALA A 40 -1.29 35.10 -41.30
CA ALA A 40 -0.48 35.46 -40.14
C ALA A 40 0.58 34.39 -39.84
N LEU A 41 0.19 33.11 -39.88
CA LEU A 41 1.09 31.97 -39.69
C LEU A 41 2.16 31.89 -40.78
N ALA A 42 1.80 32.19 -42.04
CA ALA A 42 2.74 32.19 -43.16
C ALA A 42 3.86 33.24 -43.04
N LYS A 43 3.66 34.27 -42.20
CA LYS A 43 4.69 35.29 -41.90
C LYS A 43 5.64 34.87 -40.79
N ILE A 44 5.34 33.80 -40.06
CA ILE A 44 6.20 33.32 -38.98
C ILE A 44 7.43 32.64 -39.60
N PRO A 45 8.65 33.03 -39.18
CA PRO A 45 9.87 32.39 -39.66
C PRO A 45 9.86 30.91 -39.26
N ALA A 46 10.26 30.04 -40.18
CA ALA A 46 10.41 28.62 -39.88
C ALA A 46 11.38 28.44 -38.70
N ALA A 47 10.93 27.75 -37.66
CA ALA A 47 11.78 27.44 -36.52
C ALA A 47 12.95 26.57 -36.99
N SER A 48 14.16 26.92 -36.54
CA SER A 48 15.33 26.07 -36.79
C SER A 48 15.16 24.77 -36.01
N VAL A 49 14.89 23.68 -36.72
CA VAL A 49 14.78 22.34 -36.14
C VAL A 49 16.20 21.76 -36.04
N PRO A 50 16.61 21.24 -34.87
CA PRO A 50 17.92 20.63 -34.74
C PRO A 50 18.03 19.41 -35.64
N SER A 51 19.20 19.17 -36.24
CA SER A 51 19.46 18.02 -37.11
C SER A 51 19.24 16.67 -36.42
N ASN A 52 19.25 16.65 -35.08
CA ASN A 52 19.00 15.48 -34.25
C ASN A 52 17.61 15.46 -33.60
N PHE A 53 16.64 16.19 -34.14
CA PHE A 53 15.28 16.25 -33.62
C PHE A 53 14.68 14.86 -33.36
N THR A 54 14.71 13.98 -34.36
CA THR A 54 14.18 12.62 -34.24
C THR A 54 14.87 11.83 -33.13
N ALA A 55 16.19 11.96 -33.00
CA ALA A 55 16.94 11.30 -31.93
C ALA A 55 16.54 11.82 -30.54
N ARG A 56 16.31 13.13 -30.40
CA ARG A 56 15.82 13.73 -29.14
C ARG A 56 14.41 13.27 -28.80
N VAL A 57 13.54 13.16 -29.80
CA VAL A 57 12.15 12.69 -29.61
C VAL A 57 12.14 11.22 -29.20
N LEU A 58 12.86 10.35 -29.91
CA LEU A 58 12.96 8.93 -29.57
C LEU A 58 13.53 8.74 -28.16
N ASN A 59 14.62 9.44 -27.83
CA ASN A 59 15.21 9.37 -26.51
C ASN A 59 14.26 9.88 -25.40
N ALA A 60 13.41 10.87 -25.69
CA ALA A 60 12.41 11.35 -24.74
C ALA A 60 11.30 10.30 -24.51
N ILE A 61 10.86 9.62 -25.57
CA ILE A 61 9.88 8.52 -25.49
C ILE A 61 10.46 7.36 -24.68
N ASP A 62 11.67 6.92 -25.01
CA ASP A 62 12.35 5.81 -24.32
C ASP A 62 12.50 6.10 -22.81
N LEU A 63 12.75 7.35 -22.46
CA LEU A 63 12.93 7.78 -21.08
C LEU A 63 11.59 7.81 -20.30
N GLU A 64 10.49 8.19 -20.94
CA GLU A 64 9.14 8.13 -20.39
C GLU A 64 8.68 6.68 -20.15
N ASP A 65 8.95 5.79 -21.12
CA ASP A 65 8.64 4.37 -21.02
C ASP A 65 9.43 3.70 -19.88
N ALA A 66 10.72 4.03 -19.77
CA ALA A 66 11.57 3.55 -18.68
C ALA A 66 11.12 4.07 -17.30
N GLN A 67 10.64 5.31 -17.20
CA GLN A 67 10.08 5.85 -15.97
C GLN A 67 8.76 5.17 -15.59
N SER A 68 7.87 4.95 -16.56
CA SER A 68 6.61 4.25 -16.37
C SER A 68 6.83 2.81 -15.89
N ALA A 69 7.82 2.10 -16.45
CA ALA A 69 8.21 0.76 -16.02
C ALA A 69 8.80 0.74 -14.60
N ARG A 70 9.61 1.74 -14.23
CA ARG A 70 10.14 1.88 -12.87
C ARG A 70 9.04 2.26 -11.87
N SER A 71 8.00 2.95 -12.34
CA SER A 71 6.91 3.43 -11.49
C SER A 71 6.01 2.34 -10.93
N ALA A 72 5.90 1.22 -11.65
CA ALA A 72 5.18 0.05 -11.15
C ALA A 72 5.92 -0.67 -10.01
N TRP A 73 7.25 -0.50 -9.86
CA TRP A 73 8.05 -1.26 -8.90
C TRP A 73 8.19 -0.59 -7.53
N HIS A 74 8.08 0.73 -7.45
CA HIS A 74 8.09 1.44 -6.16
C HIS A 74 6.71 1.46 -5.49
N TRP A 75 5.96 0.36 -5.61
CA TRP A 75 4.84 0.07 -4.72
C TRP A 75 5.37 0.13 -3.29
N ASN A 76 4.93 1.15 -2.57
CA ASN A 76 5.52 1.57 -1.31
C ASN A 76 5.11 0.58 -0.19
N TRP A 77 5.62 -0.65 -0.22
CA TRP A 77 5.34 -1.73 0.75
C TRP A 77 5.57 -1.28 2.20
N ARG A 78 6.47 -0.32 2.39
CA ARG A 78 6.75 0.33 3.69
C ARG A 78 5.56 1.11 4.26
N LEU A 79 4.60 1.55 3.44
CA LEU A 79 3.35 2.16 3.93
C LEU A 79 2.37 1.13 4.53
N LEU A 80 2.49 -0.15 4.17
CA LEU A 80 1.61 -1.22 4.65
C LEU A 80 2.14 -1.85 5.95
N LEU A 81 3.46 -1.83 6.16
CA LEU A 81 4.12 -2.31 7.39
C LEU A 81 3.50 -1.80 8.70
N PRO A 82 3.25 -0.50 8.91
CA PRO A 82 2.76 0.00 10.19
C PRO A 82 1.35 -0.52 10.51
N ARG A 83 0.48 -0.66 9.50
CA ARG A 83 -0.88 -1.18 9.69
C ARG A 83 -0.88 -2.66 10.06
N VAL A 84 -0.03 -3.45 9.41
CA VAL A 84 0.13 -4.89 9.73
C VAL A 84 0.74 -5.07 11.12
N ALA A 85 1.74 -4.26 11.48
CA ALA A 85 2.35 -4.31 12.81
C ALA A 85 1.35 -3.99 13.92
N VAL A 86 0.51 -2.96 13.73
CA VAL A 86 -0.55 -2.61 14.68
C VAL A 86 -1.59 -3.73 14.79
N ALA A 87 -2.04 -4.30 13.66
CA ALA A 87 -2.99 -5.41 13.68
C ALA A 87 -2.43 -6.64 14.40
N ALA A 88 -1.16 -6.99 14.13
CA ALA A 88 -0.48 -8.09 14.82
C ALA A 88 -0.35 -7.81 16.33
N ALA A 89 0.03 -6.59 16.71
CA ALA A 89 0.13 -6.20 18.11
C ALA A 89 -1.22 -6.31 18.83
N VAL A 90 -2.32 -5.85 18.21
CA VAL A 90 -3.67 -5.96 18.78
C VAL A 90 -4.09 -7.42 18.96
N LEU A 91 -3.81 -8.28 17.97
CA LEU A 91 -4.13 -9.71 18.07
C LEU A 91 -3.35 -10.41 19.19
N VAL A 92 -2.05 -10.10 19.31
CA VAL A 92 -1.21 -10.62 20.40
C VAL A 92 -1.74 -10.13 21.75
N PHE A 93 -2.06 -8.85 21.88
CA PHE A 93 -2.56 -8.28 23.13
C PHE A 93 -3.92 -8.86 23.52
N ALA A 94 -4.82 -9.02 22.55
CA ALA A 94 -6.13 -9.63 22.77
C ALA A 94 -5.99 -11.10 23.20
N GLY A 95 -5.14 -11.88 22.53
CA GLY A 95 -4.87 -13.28 22.88
C GLY A 95 -4.30 -13.43 24.29
N VAL A 96 -3.28 -12.63 24.64
CA VAL A 96 -2.68 -12.64 25.98
C VAL A 96 -3.71 -12.22 27.04
N SER A 97 -4.55 -11.24 26.76
CA SER A 97 -5.60 -10.78 27.67
C SER A 97 -6.62 -11.88 27.99
N ILE A 98 -7.09 -12.60 26.95
CA ILE A 98 -8.02 -13.72 27.11
C ILE A 98 -7.40 -14.85 27.92
N GLN A 99 -6.15 -15.25 27.59
CA GLN A 99 -5.44 -16.31 28.32
C GLN A 99 -5.22 -15.96 29.80
N ARG A 100 -4.92 -14.69 30.10
CA ARG A 100 -4.80 -14.18 31.48
C ARG A 100 -6.14 -14.18 32.19
N TYR A 101 -7.22 -13.84 31.51
CA TYR A 101 -8.56 -13.83 32.07
C TYR A 101 -9.04 -15.24 32.45
N GLU A 102 -8.83 -16.22 31.58
CA GLU A 102 -9.20 -17.62 31.85
C GLU A 102 -8.40 -18.19 33.03
N THR A 103 -7.06 -18.05 33.01
CA THR A 103 -6.20 -18.53 34.09
C THR A 103 -6.52 -17.89 35.44
N ASN A 104 -6.80 -16.57 35.47
CA ASN A 104 -7.17 -15.89 36.70
C ASN A 104 -8.56 -16.29 37.19
N SER A 105 -9.51 -16.52 36.28
CA SER A 105 -10.86 -16.97 36.64
C SER A 105 -10.86 -18.37 37.26
N HIS A 106 -10.03 -19.29 36.74
CA HIS A 106 -9.83 -20.59 37.36
C HIS A 106 -9.25 -20.48 38.76
N ARG A 107 -8.26 -19.59 38.98
CA ARG A 107 -7.69 -19.37 40.31
C ARG A 107 -8.70 -18.79 41.30
N ILE A 108 -9.55 -17.87 40.86
CA ILE A 108 -10.61 -17.30 41.70
C ILE A 108 -11.66 -18.36 42.05
N ALA A 109 -12.06 -19.21 41.09
CA ALA A 109 -13.00 -20.30 41.33
C ALA A 109 -12.43 -21.34 42.30
N LEU A 110 -11.17 -21.74 42.12
CA LEU A 110 -10.47 -22.65 43.02
C LEU A 110 -10.31 -22.05 44.42
N ALA A 111 -9.93 -20.77 44.54
CA ALA A 111 -9.81 -20.10 45.84
C ALA A 111 -11.15 -20.05 46.59
N LYS A 112 -12.26 -19.80 45.89
CA LYS A 112 -13.60 -19.85 46.48
C LYS A 112 -13.98 -21.25 46.95
N ASN A 113 -13.68 -22.28 46.14
CA ASN A 113 -13.95 -23.67 46.51
C ASN A 113 -13.10 -24.12 47.71
N VAL A 114 -11.81 -23.76 47.75
CA VAL A 114 -10.92 -24.04 48.88
C VAL A 114 -11.39 -23.30 50.13
N ALA A 115 -11.79 -22.03 50.02
CA ALA A 115 -12.31 -21.26 51.16
C ALA A 115 -13.59 -21.89 51.72
N MET A 116 -14.48 -22.40 50.87
CA MET A 116 -15.71 -23.08 51.30
C MET A 116 -15.42 -24.41 52.00
N VAL A 117 -14.46 -25.19 51.51
CA VAL A 117 -14.04 -26.46 52.15
C VAL A 117 -13.30 -26.21 53.45
N ALA A 118 -12.40 -25.22 53.49
CA ALA A 118 -11.66 -24.83 54.69
C ALA A 118 -12.58 -24.26 55.79
N ALA A 119 -13.63 -23.53 55.41
CA ALA A 119 -14.64 -23.04 56.36
C ALA A 119 -15.54 -24.18 56.92
N ALA A 120 -15.68 -25.28 56.18
CA ALA A 120 -16.45 -26.45 56.59
C ALA A 120 -15.63 -27.48 57.39
N GLN A 121 -14.30 -27.39 57.37
CA GLN A 121 -13.42 -28.29 58.10
C GLN A 121 -12.98 -27.69 59.45
N PRO A 122 -13.02 -28.47 60.55
CA PRO A 122 -12.44 -28.04 61.82
C PRO A 122 -10.92 -27.82 61.68
N LEU A 123 -10.35 -26.92 62.49
CA LEU A 123 -8.93 -26.57 62.44
C LEU A 123 -8.04 -27.84 62.44
N PRO A 124 -7.09 -27.97 61.50
CA PRO A 124 -6.26 -29.16 61.39
C PRO A 124 -5.40 -29.33 62.64
N SER A 125 -5.26 -30.58 63.10
CA SER A 125 -4.40 -30.93 64.22
C SER A 125 -2.92 -30.69 63.88
N VAL A 126 -2.11 -30.41 64.89
CA VAL A 126 -0.66 -30.13 64.76
C VAL A 126 0.08 -31.23 63.99
N ASP A 127 -0.32 -32.49 64.21
CA ASP A 127 0.24 -33.68 63.55
C ASP A 127 -0.01 -33.71 62.02
N ALA A 128 -1.11 -33.11 61.56
CA ALA A 128 -1.41 -33.00 60.13
C ALA A 128 -0.53 -31.94 59.44
N LEU A 129 -0.13 -30.90 60.17
CA LEU A 129 0.74 -29.83 59.65
C LEU A 129 2.18 -30.32 59.45
N GLU A 130 2.67 -31.21 60.30
CA GLU A 130 4.01 -31.80 60.20
C GLU A 130 4.14 -32.72 58.96
N ASN A 131 3.09 -33.49 58.66
CA ASN A 131 3.04 -34.33 57.46
C ASN A 131 3.01 -33.50 56.16
N LEU A 132 2.36 -32.33 56.17
CA LEU A 132 2.37 -31.41 55.02
C LEU A 132 3.76 -30.82 54.76
N ASP A 133 4.52 -30.47 55.80
CA ASP A 133 5.89 -29.98 55.67
C ASP A 133 6.81 -31.07 55.11
N ALA A 134 6.65 -32.33 55.56
CA ALA A 134 7.36 -33.46 54.99
C ALA A 134 7.05 -33.66 53.48
N ILE A 135 5.78 -33.61 53.09
CA ILE A 135 5.36 -33.72 51.67
C ILE A 135 5.88 -32.53 50.85
N GLN A 136 5.84 -31.31 51.39
CA GLN A 136 6.33 -30.12 50.70
C GLN A 136 7.84 -30.17 50.46
N ARG A 137 8.62 -30.69 51.42
CA ARG A 137 10.06 -30.92 51.24
C ARG A 137 10.36 -31.99 50.20
N MET A 138 9.53 -33.04 50.13
CA MET A 138 9.67 -34.09 49.12
C MET A 138 9.23 -33.65 47.72
N SER A 139 8.25 -32.74 47.61
CA SER A 139 7.72 -32.27 46.32
C SER A 139 8.51 -31.10 45.72
N GLN A 140 9.51 -30.56 46.42
CA GLN A 140 10.40 -29.59 45.82
C GLN A 140 11.21 -30.29 44.73
N PRO A 141 11.05 -29.92 43.45
CA PRO A 141 11.92 -30.45 42.41
C PRO A 141 13.34 -29.98 42.69
N ALA A 142 14.27 -30.93 42.83
CA ALA A 142 15.69 -30.64 42.77
C ALA A 142 15.95 -29.88 41.47
N HIS A 143 16.49 -28.65 41.58
CA HIS A 143 16.87 -27.72 40.52
C HIS A 143 16.44 -28.07 39.09
N ALA A 144 15.62 -27.20 38.48
CA ALA A 144 15.48 -27.19 37.04
C ALA A 144 16.87 -26.98 36.41
N ASP A 145 17.41 -28.01 35.76
CA ASP A 145 18.67 -27.96 35.01
C ASP A 145 18.51 -27.02 33.81
N GLU A 146 18.80 -25.74 34.03
CA GLU A 146 18.80 -24.72 32.98
C GLU A 146 19.82 -25.01 31.86
N GLU A 147 20.79 -25.90 32.11
CA GLU A 147 21.73 -26.38 31.09
C GLU A 147 21.04 -27.17 29.96
N LEU A 148 19.93 -27.88 30.23
CA LEU A 148 19.21 -28.62 29.18
C LEU A 148 18.33 -27.71 28.30
N LEU A 149 17.96 -26.53 28.79
CA LEU A 149 17.24 -25.52 27.99
C LEU A 149 18.18 -24.73 27.08
N ALA A 150 19.43 -24.54 27.48
CA ALA A 150 20.44 -23.85 26.69
C ALA A 150 20.96 -24.68 25.49
N LEU A 151 20.86 -26.01 25.55
CA LEU A 151 21.39 -26.90 24.50
C LEU A 151 20.48 -27.01 23.26
N ASN A 152 19.23 -26.53 23.33
CA ASN A 152 18.25 -26.69 22.24
C ASN A 152 18.05 -25.42 21.39
N VAL A 153 19.00 -24.48 21.44
CA VAL A 153 19.09 -23.35 20.51
C VAL A 153 20.31 -23.55 19.61
N ARG A 154 20.20 -24.47 18.65
CA ARG A 154 21.04 -24.44 17.43
C ARG A 154 20.34 -25.08 16.25
#